data_AF-A0A355KY27-F1
#
_entry.id   AF-A0A355KY27-F1
#
_cell.length_a   1.000
_cell.length_b   1.000
_cell.length_c   1.000
_cell.angle_alpha   90.00
_cell.angle_beta   90.00
_cell.angle_gamma   90.00
#
_symmetry.space_group_name_H-M   'P 1'
#
loop_
_entity.id
_entity.type
_entity.pdbx_description
1 polymer ?
#
loop_
_entity_poly.entity_id
_entity_poly.type
_entity_poly.pdbx_seq_one_letter_code
_entity_poly.pdbx_strand_id
1 'polypeptide(L)'
;GHRFPEFDAIGSAFGVVCIAKKLGKNAFLVTDKEKTMAKPLVERAETELPGVVVSTETAKLEFAKSKKNLLIVVDTHIKSFVESPDLLSMSKMTIVIDHHRKAVDYIDDAVIFFHDPSASSASELVTELIEYIPAVDETGSFVADALLSGIMLDTKNFILRVGVGTFEAAAKLKDLGADPIRVKKLFSNDIESYHERNRIVDSARKYKNCAIAVADVESKDIRLISAQAADELLTISGVDASFVIFTLGDAV
;
A
#
# COMPACT_ATOMS: atom_id res chain seq x y z
N GLY A 1 3.25 6.83 -3.05
CA GLY A 1 3.55 6.64 -1.62
C GLY A 1 5.02 6.31 -1.48
N HIS A 2 5.34 5.22 -0.80
CA HIS A 2 6.69 4.68 -0.69
C HIS A 2 7.10 3.83 -1.91
N ARG A 3 8.39 3.50 -2.02
CA ARG A 3 8.96 2.58 -3.01
C ARG A 3 8.40 1.18 -2.82
N PHE A 4 8.18 0.48 -3.93
CA PHE A 4 7.50 -0.81 -3.94
C PHE A 4 6.16 -0.75 -3.20
N PRO A 5 5.26 0.20 -3.57
CA PRO A 5 4.04 0.44 -2.83
C PRO A 5 3.17 -0.82 -2.81
N GLU A 6 2.65 -1.13 -1.63
CA GLU A 6 1.72 -2.24 -1.41
C GLU A 6 0.26 -1.75 -1.51
N PHE A 7 -0.70 -2.55 -1.03
CA PHE A 7 -2.13 -2.27 -1.22
C PHE A 7 -2.62 -1.06 -0.41
N ASP A 8 -2.03 -0.74 0.74
CA ASP A 8 -2.36 0.42 1.56
C ASP A 8 -1.89 1.73 0.92
N ALA A 9 -0.65 1.80 0.47
CA ALA A 9 -0.13 2.94 -0.27
C ALA A 9 -0.90 3.19 -1.57
N ILE A 10 -1.19 2.13 -2.34
CA ILE A 10 -1.95 2.24 -3.61
C ILE A 10 -3.43 2.55 -3.34
N GLY A 11 -4.07 1.87 -2.38
CA GLY A 11 -5.46 2.07 -1.99
C GLY A 11 -5.70 3.49 -1.49
N SER A 12 -4.86 3.96 -0.56
CA SER A 12 -4.86 5.34 -0.07
C SER A 12 -4.72 6.35 -1.19
N ALA A 13 -3.81 6.12 -2.14
CA ALA A 13 -3.61 7.01 -3.28
C ALA A 13 -4.86 7.08 -4.17
N PHE A 14 -5.54 5.96 -4.44
CA PHE A 14 -6.81 5.98 -5.17
C PHE A 14 -7.90 6.75 -4.43
N GLY A 15 -8.01 6.58 -3.11
CA GLY A 15 -8.93 7.35 -2.26
C GLY A 15 -8.68 8.86 -2.34
N VAL A 16 -7.41 9.27 -2.22
CA VAL A 16 -7.01 10.68 -2.37
C VAL A 16 -7.30 11.23 -3.77
N VAL A 17 -7.02 10.46 -4.82
CA VAL A 17 -7.35 10.85 -6.20
C VAL A 17 -8.86 11.01 -6.36
N CYS A 18 -9.65 10.10 -5.78
CA CYS A 18 -11.11 10.18 -5.80
C CYS A 18 -11.61 11.49 -5.15
N ILE A 19 -11.13 11.79 -3.94
CA ILE A 19 -11.42 13.04 -3.23
C ILE A 19 -11.08 14.26 -4.12
N ALA A 20 -9.85 14.32 -4.64
CA ALA A 20 -9.38 15.46 -5.41
C ALA A 20 -10.21 15.68 -6.70
N LYS A 21 -10.57 14.58 -7.39
CA LYS A 21 -11.42 14.64 -8.59
C LYS A 21 -12.84 15.11 -8.26
N LYS A 22 -13.44 14.65 -7.16
CA LYS A 22 -14.76 15.11 -6.70
C LYS A 22 -14.74 16.60 -6.33
N LEU A 23 -13.61 17.11 -5.85
CA LEU A 23 -13.38 18.55 -5.63
C LEU A 23 -13.06 19.35 -6.93
N GLY A 24 -13.24 18.74 -8.11
CA GLY A 24 -13.05 19.39 -9.41
C GLY A 24 -11.58 19.63 -9.77
N LYS A 25 -10.64 18.86 -9.20
CA LYS A 25 -9.21 18.94 -9.51
C LYS A 25 -8.78 17.79 -10.42
N ASN A 26 -7.81 18.07 -11.29
CA ASN A 26 -7.09 17.00 -11.99
C ASN A 26 -6.15 16.33 -10.98
N ALA A 27 -6.26 15.01 -10.85
CA ALA A 27 -5.47 14.22 -9.92
C ALA A 27 -5.10 12.87 -10.54
N PHE A 28 -3.89 12.41 -10.22
CA PHE A 28 -3.26 11.22 -10.77
C PHE A 28 -2.59 10.43 -9.65
N LEU A 29 -2.59 9.12 -9.78
CA LEU A 29 -1.81 8.22 -8.93
C LEU A 29 -0.46 8.02 -9.61
N VAL A 30 0.63 8.37 -8.91
CA VAL A 30 1.98 8.16 -9.42
C VAL A 30 2.51 6.83 -8.90
N THR A 31 2.77 5.88 -9.81
CA THR A 31 3.51 4.65 -9.49
C THR A 31 4.10 4.00 -10.74
N ASP A 32 5.25 3.35 -10.60
CA ASP A 32 5.81 2.50 -11.65
C ASP A 32 5.19 1.08 -11.55
N LYS A 33 4.39 0.70 -12.57
CA LYS A 33 3.62 -0.56 -12.59
C LYS A 33 4.46 -1.82 -12.32
N GLU A 34 5.71 -1.84 -12.79
CA GLU A 34 6.63 -2.97 -12.61
C GLU A 34 7.19 -3.07 -11.19
N LYS A 35 7.10 -2.01 -10.39
CA LYS A 35 7.70 -1.94 -9.05
C LYS A 35 6.66 -2.07 -7.93
N THR A 36 5.36 -1.91 -8.20
CA THR A 36 4.33 -2.06 -7.16
C THR A 36 4.14 -3.52 -6.75
N MET A 37 3.85 -3.75 -5.46
CA MET A 37 3.41 -5.04 -4.94
C MET A 37 1.89 -5.23 -5.06
N ALA A 38 1.15 -4.17 -5.42
CA ALA A 38 -0.31 -4.18 -5.64
C ALA A 38 -0.66 -4.15 -7.13
N LYS A 39 0.08 -4.91 -7.96
CA LYS A 39 -0.16 -5.03 -9.42
C LYS A 39 -1.63 -5.30 -9.76
N PRO A 40 -2.36 -6.21 -9.07
CA PRO A 40 -3.77 -6.47 -9.39
C PRO A 40 -4.69 -5.24 -9.27
N LEU A 41 -4.41 -4.32 -8.32
CA LEU A 41 -5.15 -3.06 -8.22
C LEU A 41 -4.83 -2.12 -9.37
N VAL A 42 -3.55 -1.98 -9.70
CA VAL A 42 -3.09 -1.09 -10.78
C VAL A 42 -3.61 -1.57 -12.13
N GLU A 43 -3.59 -2.87 -12.41
CA GLU A 43 -4.15 -3.46 -13.62
C GLU A 43 -5.66 -3.26 -13.72
N ARG A 44 -6.39 -3.48 -12.62
CA ARG A 44 -7.83 -3.23 -12.58
C ARG A 44 -8.17 -1.75 -12.76
N ALA A 45 -7.32 -0.83 -12.30
CA ALA A 45 -7.52 0.60 -12.49
C ALA A 45 -7.46 1.02 -13.96
N GLU A 46 -6.76 0.28 -14.83
CA GLU A 46 -6.70 0.61 -16.26
C GLU A 46 -8.06 0.56 -16.94
N THR A 47 -8.97 -0.31 -16.46
CA THR A 47 -10.33 -0.41 -16.96
C THR A 47 -11.31 0.46 -16.17
N GLU A 48 -11.20 0.48 -14.84
CA GLU A 48 -12.13 1.20 -13.95
C GLU A 48 -11.88 2.72 -13.91
N LEU A 49 -10.61 3.13 -14.07
CA LEU A 49 -10.14 4.51 -13.95
C LEU A 49 -9.06 4.83 -15.01
N PRO A 50 -9.39 4.73 -16.31
CA PRO A 50 -8.41 4.88 -17.39
C PRO A 50 -7.68 6.23 -17.33
N GLY A 51 -6.35 6.17 -17.45
CA GLY A 51 -5.48 7.35 -17.45
C GLY A 51 -5.25 8.00 -16.08
N VAL A 52 -5.69 7.38 -14.98
CA VAL A 52 -5.41 7.85 -13.61
C VAL A 52 -4.00 7.52 -13.16
N VAL A 53 -3.51 6.33 -13.50
CA VAL A 53 -2.20 5.85 -13.08
C VAL A 53 -1.15 6.35 -14.07
N VAL A 54 -0.11 7.01 -13.55
CA VAL A 54 0.99 7.56 -14.34
C VAL A 54 2.33 7.10 -13.77
N SER A 55 3.31 6.87 -14.65
CA SER A 55 4.67 6.55 -14.21
C SER A 55 5.34 7.74 -13.54
N THR A 56 6.37 7.45 -12.75
CA THR A 56 7.18 8.50 -12.10
C THR A 56 7.78 9.48 -13.12
N GLU A 57 8.27 8.99 -14.26
CA GLU A 57 8.79 9.82 -15.35
C GLU A 57 7.74 10.76 -15.95
N THR A 58 6.56 10.24 -16.29
CA THR A 58 5.46 11.07 -16.84
C THR A 58 5.01 12.10 -15.82
N ALA A 59 4.87 11.69 -14.55
CA ALA A 59 4.50 12.59 -13.47
C ALA A 59 5.50 13.74 -13.31
N LYS A 60 6.81 13.49 -13.38
CA LYS A 60 7.84 14.55 -13.33
C LYS A 60 7.67 15.58 -14.44
N LEU A 61 7.48 15.11 -15.68
CA LEU A 61 7.30 15.99 -16.83
C LEU A 61 6.05 16.87 -16.70
N GLU A 62 4.93 16.30 -16.25
CA GLU A 62 3.69 17.06 -16.02
C GLU A 62 3.83 18.01 -14.82
N PHE A 63 4.47 17.55 -13.74
CA PHE A 63 4.64 18.34 -12.52
C PHE A 63 5.50 19.59 -12.77
N ALA A 64 6.52 19.49 -13.63
CA ALA A 64 7.38 20.61 -14.02
C ALA A 64 6.66 21.75 -14.73
N LYS A 65 5.48 21.49 -15.34
CA LYS A 65 4.72 22.50 -16.12
C LYS A 65 4.08 23.58 -15.24
N SER A 66 3.91 23.34 -13.94
CA SER A 66 3.22 24.29 -13.05
C SER A 66 3.79 24.26 -11.63
N LYS A 67 4.06 25.46 -11.08
CA LYS A 67 4.47 25.64 -9.67
C LYS A 67 3.29 25.60 -8.69
N LYS A 68 2.06 25.45 -9.17
CA LYS A 68 0.83 25.39 -8.36
C LYS A 68 0.37 23.95 -8.07
N ASN A 69 1.16 22.96 -8.48
CA ASN A 69 0.85 21.56 -8.24
C ASN A 69 1.01 21.21 -6.75
N LEU A 70 0.16 20.30 -6.29
CA LEU A 70 0.15 19.78 -4.93
C LEU A 70 0.62 18.33 -4.99
N LEU A 71 1.66 17.98 -4.22
CA LEU A 71 2.07 16.60 -4.03
C LEU A 71 1.42 16.06 -2.75
N ILE A 72 0.80 14.89 -2.82
CA ILE A 72 0.27 14.19 -1.65
C ILE A 72 1.00 12.87 -1.51
N VAL A 73 1.76 12.72 -0.43
CA VAL A 73 2.47 11.49 -0.08
C VAL A 73 1.60 10.71 0.90
N VAL A 74 1.24 9.50 0.52
CA VAL A 74 0.48 8.57 1.35
C VAL A 74 1.37 7.42 1.81
N ASP A 75 1.09 6.91 3.00
CA ASP A 75 1.69 5.70 3.60
C ASP A 75 3.21 5.75 3.76
N THR A 76 3.77 6.96 3.83
CA THR A 76 5.13 7.17 4.32
C THR A 76 5.36 8.63 4.62
N HIS A 77 6.10 8.88 5.68
CA HIS A 77 6.69 10.17 5.96
C HIS A 77 8.19 10.22 5.72
N ILE A 78 8.85 9.11 5.38
CA ILE A 78 10.32 9.03 5.29
C ILE A 78 10.79 9.44 3.90
N LYS A 79 11.60 10.50 3.80
CA LYS A 79 12.06 11.07 2.51
C LYS A 79 12.73 10.04 1.62
N SER A 80 13.62 9.24 2.18
CA SER A 80 14.36 8.19 1.47
C SER A 80 13.48 7.02 0.98
N PHE A 81 12.28 6.86 1.55
CA PHE A 81 11.36 5.77 1.20
C PHE A 81 10.36 6.16 0.13
N VAL A 82 10.19 7.46 -0.19
CA VAL A 82 9.28 7.91 -1.24
C VAL A 82 9.64 7.29 -2.60
N GLU A 83 8.61 6.89 -3.35
CA GLU A 83 8.77 6.23 -4.65
C GLU A 83 9.57 7.08 -5.65
N SER A 84 9.32 8.39 -5.67
CA SER A 84 10.06 9.35 -6.49
C SER A 84 10.60 10.51 -5.62
N PRO A 85 11.87 10.42 -5.17
CA PRO A 85 12.54 11.52 -4.47
C PRO A 85 12.62 12.79 -5.32
N ASP A 86 12.74 12.65 -6.65
CA ASP A 86 12.75 13.76 -7.60
C ASP A 86 11.44 14.57 -7.51
N LEU A 87 10.28 13.92 -7.56
CA LEU A 87 8.98 14.60 -7.44
C LEU A 87 8.84 15.31 -6.10
N LEU A 88 9.28 14.67 -5.01
CA LEU A 88 9.30 15.28 -3.70
C LEU A 88 10.14 16.57 -3.70
N SER A 89 11.35 16.52 -4.27
CA SER A 89 12.25 17.68 -4.36
C SER A 89 11.72 18.83 -5.25
N MET A 90 10.92 18.50 -6.26
CA MET A 90 10.28 19.49 -7.16
C MET A 90 9.06 20.16 -6.52
N SER A 91 8.45 19.52 -5.52
CA SER A 91 7.24 20.00 -4.88
C SER A 91 7.51 21.21 -3.99
N LYS A 92 6.61 22.19 -4.05
CA LYS A 92 6.57 23.34 -3.12
C LYS A 92 5.41 23.26 -2.12
N MET A 93 4.45 22.38 -2.39
CA MET A 93 3.28 22.16 -1.56
C MET A 93 3.11 20.66 -1.44
N THR A 94 3.45 20.13 -0.27
CA THR A 94 3.42 18.70 0.01
C THR A 94 2.48 18.43 1.17
N ILE A 95 1.54 17.50 1.00
CA ILE A 95 0.74 16.94 2.09
C ILE A 95 1.26 15.54 2.37
N VAL A 96 1.33 15.16 3.64
CA VAL A 96 1.66 13.81 4.08
C VAL A 96 0.46 13.22 4.81
N ILE A 97 0.08 12.00 4.46
CA ILE A 97 -0.93 11.18 5.14
C ILE A 97 -0.25 9.85 5.51
N ASP A 98 -0.07 9.58 6.80
CA ASP A 98 0.67 8.39 7.24
C ASP A 98 0.21 7.93 8.63
N HIS A 99 0.47 6.66 8.94
CA HIS A 99 0.17 6.00 10.22
C HIS A 99 1.41 5.39 10.89
N HIS A 100 2.60 5.49 10.29
CA HIS A 100 3.84 4.98 10.88
C HIS A 100 4.35 5.86 12.02
N ARG A 101 4.92 5.29 13.10
CA ARG A 101 5.57 6.11 14.15
C ARG A 101 6.67 7.01 13.55
N LYS A 102 6.73 8.28 13.95
CA LYS A 102 7.68 9.27 13.40
C LYS A 102 9.14 8.81 13.53
N ALA A 103 9.87 8.89 12.43
CA ALA A 103 11.31 8.69 12.33
C ALA A 103 12.06 10.03 12.15
N VAL A 104 13.40 10.00 12.21
CA VAL A 104 14.25 11.20 12.12
C VAL A 104 14.31 11.78 10.69
N ASP A 105 14.23 10.93 9.64
CA ASP A 105 14.30 11.33 8.22
C ASP A 105 12.92 11.65 7.62
N TYR A 106 12.08 12.40 8.35
CA TYR A 106 10.72 12.69 7.91
C TYR A 106 10.64 13.88 6.94
N ILE A 107 9.58 13.94 6.13
CA ILE A 107 9.23 15.09 5.28
C ILE A 107 8.84 16.27 6.19
N ASP A 108 9.74 17.23 6.35
CA ASP A 108 9.69 18.30 7.34
C ASP A 108 9.08 19.61 6.82
N ASP A 109 8.90 19.74 5.51
CA ASP A 109 8.35 20.91 4.82
C ASP A 109 6.92 20.69 4.28
N ALA A 110 6.20 19.71 4.83
CA ALA A 110 4.81 19.46 4.49
C ALA A 110 3.90 20.61 4.96
N VAL A 111 3.01 21.09 4.09
CA VAL A 111 2.02 22.12 4.43
C VAL A 111 0.92 21.57 5.32
N ILE A 112 0.61 20.28 5.18
CA ILE A 112 -0.30 19.53 6.06
C ILE A 112 0.36 18.17 6.31
N PHE A 113 0.43 17.79 7.59
CA PHE A 113 0.96 16.51 8.02
C PHE A 113 -0.12 15.78 8.82
N PHE A 114 -0.97 15.03 8.11
CA PHE A 114 -2.04 14.24 8.72
C PHE A 114 -1.47 12.89 9.14
N HIS A 115 -1.33 12.70 10.45
CA HIS A 115 -0.53 11.62 10.99
C HIS A 115 -1.13 11.06 12.27
N ASP A 116 -1.46 9.76 12.24
CA ASP A 116 -1.97 9.06 13.40
C ASP A 116 -1.31 7.67 13.54
N PRO A 117 -0.34 7.51 14.46
CA PRO A 117 0.29 6.23 14.76
C PRO A 117 -0.63 5.13 15.31
N SER A 118 -1.86 5.47 15.67
CA SER A 118 -2.86 4.55 16.21
C SER A 118 -3.79 3.98 15.14
N ALA A 119 -3.88 4.61 13.97
CA ALA A 119 -4.65 4.11 12.85
C ALA A 119 -4.05 2.81 12.29
N SER A 120 -4.90 1.92 11.81
CA SER A 120 -4.45 0.62 11.32
C SER A 120 -3.60 0.75 10.06
N SER A 121 -3.94 1.70 9.19
CA SER A 121 -3.36 1.90 7.86
C SER A 121 -3.61 3.33 7.37
N ALA A 122 -2.89 3.79 6.35
CA ALA A 122 -3.21 5.05 5.68
C ALA A 122 -4.57 5.00 4.97
N SER A 123 -5.04 3.82 4.53
CA SER A 123 -6.37 3.66 3.92
C SER A 123 -7.49 3.92 4.92
N GLU A 124 -7.30 3.59 6.20
CA GLU A 124 -8.23 3.99 7.27
C GLU A 124 -8.34 5.52 7.34
N LEU A 125 -7.20 6.22 7.44
CA LEU A 125 -7.14 7.68 7.49
C LEU A 125 -7.77 8.35 6.26
N VAL A 126 -7.51 7.81 5.06
CA VAL A 126 -8.12 8.33 3.83
C VAL A 126 -9.62 8.06 3.80
N THR A 127 -10.08 6.93 4.36
CA THR A 127 -11.51 6.63 4.46
C THR A 127 -12.21 7.62 5.39
N GLU A 128 -11.61 7.98 6.53
CA GLU A 128 -12.15 9.03 7.40
C GLU A 128 -12.29 10.36 6.64
N LEU A 129 -11.27 10.75 5.86
CA LEU A 129 -11.35 11.97 5.04
C LEU A 129 -12.49 11.92 4.02
N ILE A 130 -12.79 10.76 3.44
CA ILE A 130 -13.93 10.58 2.52
C ILE A 130 -15.25 10.90 3.22
N GLU A 131 -15.42 10.53 4.49
CA GLU A 131 -16.65 10.81 5.24
C GLU A 131 -16.89 12.29 5.49
N TYR A 132 -15.80 13.04 5.74
CA TYR A 132 -15.90 14.48 6.02
C TYR A 132 -16.07 15.35 4.78
N ILE A 133 -15.96 14.78 3.57
CA ILE A 133 -16.05 15.53 2.31
C ILE A 133 -17.38 15.17 1.62
N PRO A 134 -18.44 16.01 1.75
CA PRO A 134 -19.81 15.72 1.31
C PRO A 134 -20.02 15.56 -0.20
N ALA A 135 -18.93 15.59 -0.98
CA ALA A 135 -18.96 15.38 -2.42
C ALA A 135 -18.54 13.96 -2.82
N VAL A 136 -18.14 13.11 -1.85
CA VAL A 136 -17.52 11.80 -2.08
C VAL A 136 -18.50 10.64 -1.76
N ASP A 137 -19.80 10.94 -1.77
CA ASP A 137 -20.90 10.01 -1.46
C ASP A 137 -20.97 8.81 -2.42
N GLU A 138 -20.40 8.94 -3.63
CA GLU A 138 -20.27 7.88 -4.63
C GLU A 138 -18.80 7.59 -4.89
N THR A 139 -18.13 7.02 -3.89
CA THR A 139 -16.85 6.36 -4.10
C THR A 139 -17.15 5.11 -4.93
N GLY A 140 -16.65 5.03 -6.17
CA GLY A 140 -16.87 3.85 -7.01
C GLY A 140 -16.39 2.58 -6.31
N SER A 141 -17.08 1.45 -6.53
CA SER A 141 -16.79 0.17 -5.86
C SER A 141 -15.33 -0.26 -5.99
N PHE A 142 -14.64 0.12 -7.08
CA PHE A 142 -13.21 -0.05 -7.25
C PHE A 142 -12.37 0.65 -6.16
N VAL A 143 -12.63 1.94 -5.90
CA VAL A 143 -11.86 2.72 -4.90
C VAL A 143 -12.17 2.20 -3.50
N ALA A 144 -13.42 1.81 -3.24
CA ALA A 144 -13.81 1.21 -1.98
C ALA A 144 -13.10 -0.15 -1.75
N ASP A 145 -13.03 -0.99 -2.79
CA ASP A 145 -12.25 -2.24 -2.75
C ASP A 145 -10.76 -1.96 -2.51
N ALA A 146 -10.20 -0.94 -3.16
CA ALA A 146 -8.78 -0.58 -3.03
C ALA A 146 -8.42 -0.13 -1.61
N LEU A 147 -9.20 0.77 -1.00
CA LEU A 147 -9.00 1.19 0.38
C LEU A 147 -9.19 0.02 1.36
N LEU A 148 -10.22 -0.81 1.15
CA LEU A 148 -10.44 -1.98 2.01
C LEU A 148 -9.29 -2.99 1.92
N SER A 149 -8.67 -3.13 0.75
CA SER A 149 -7.51 -4.00 0.59
C SER A 149 -6.29 -3.52 1.38
N GLY A 150 -6.07 -2.20 1.49
CA GLY A 150 -5.03 -1.63 2.34
C GLY A 150 -5.25 -1.94 3.82
N ILE A 151 -6.46 -1.66 4.32
CA ILE A 151 -6.85 -1.99 5.70
C ILE A 151 -6.66 -3.49 5.96
N MET A 152 -7.15 -4.36 5.06
CA MET A 152 -7.04 -5.81 5.23
C MET A 152 -5.60 -6.32 5.21
N LEU A 153 -4.70 -5.70 4.44
CA LEU A 153 -3.30 -6.10 4.39
C LEU A 153 -2.58 -5.73 5.69
N ASP A 154 -2.63 -4.46 6.10
CA ASP A 154 -1.92 -3.96 7.28
C ASP A 154 -2.41 -4.58 8.59
N THR A 155 -3.71 -4.87 8.65
CA THR A 155 -4.32 -5.51 9.82
C THR A 155 -4.20 -7.03 9.80
N LYS A 156 -3.64 -7.65 8.76
CA LYS A 156 -3.70 -9.11 8.53
C LYS A 156 -5.12 -9.66 8.63
N ASN A 157 -6.06 -9.04 7.93
CA ASN A 157 -7.50 -9.33 7.97
C ASN A 157 -8.11 -9.10 9.37
N PHE A 158 -7.91 -7.90 9.91
CA PHE A 158 -8.47 -7.45 11.19
C PHE A 158 -7.95 -8.23 12.43
N ILE A 159 -6.69 -8.66 12.40
CA ILE A 159 -6.02 -9.36 13.51
C ILE A 159 -5.06 -8.43 14.27
N LEU A 160 -4.30 -7.60 13.55
CA LEU A 160 -3.26 -6.74 14.11
C LEU A 160 -3.66 -5.26 14.04
N ARG A 161 -3.33 -4.50 15.09
CA ARG A 161 -3.48 -3.03 15.15
C ARG A 161 -4.89 -2.53 14.77
N VAL A 162 -5.91 -3.28 15.18
CA VAL A 162 -7.30 -2.95 14.87
C VAL A 162 -7.91 -2.13 16.00
N GLY A 163 -8.41 -0.94 15.67
CA GLY A 163 -9.20 -0.10 16.55
C GLY A 163 -10.69 -0.12 16.20
N VAL A 164 -11.48 0.66 16.93
CA VAL A 164 -12.89 0.91 16.57
C VAL A 164 -12.96 1.64 15.22
N GLY A 165 -12.11 2.66 15.01
CA GLY A 165 -12.02 3.42 13.75
C GLY A 165 -11.78 2.52 12.54
N THR A 166 -10.94 1.49 12.67
CA THR A 166 -10.70 0.50 11.61
C THR A 166 -11.97 -0.23 11.17
N PHE A 167 -12.84 -0.62 12.11
CA PHE A 167 -14.11 -1.25 11.78
C PHE A 167 -15.14 -0.27 11.24
N GLU A 168 -15.15 0.97 11.73
CA GLU A 168 -15.99 2.06 11.20
C GLU A 168 -15.63 2.36 9.75
N ALA A 169 -14.34 2.52 9.44
CA ALA A 169 -13.83 2.69 8.09
C ALA A 169 -14.22 1.49 7.20
N ALA A 170 -14.03 0.25 7.66
CA ALA A 170 -14.42 -0.92 6.89
C ALA A 170 -15.95 -0.99 6.63
N ALA A 171 -16.77 -0.64 7.62
CA ALA A 171 -18.22 -0.55 7.48
C ALA A 171 -18.61 0.52 6.45
N LYS A 172 -17.94 1.68 6.50
CA LYS A 172 -18.16 2.75 5.52
C LYS A 172 -17.80 2.32 4.10
N LEU A 173 -16.64 1.71 3.92
CA LEU A 173 -16.22 1.18 2.62
C LEU A 173 -17.20 0.13 2.11
N LYS A 174 -17.77 -0.68 3.02
CA LYS A 174 -18.81 -1.65 2.68
C LYS A 174 -20.07 -0.97 2.15
N ASP A 175 -20.51 0.12 2.78
CA ASP A 175 -21.64 0.94 2.31
C ASP A 175 -21.34 1.60 0.95
N LEU A 176 -20.08 1.98 0.72
CA LEU A 176 -19.58 2.50 -0.56
C LEU A 176 -19.38 1.42 -1.64
N GLY A 177 -19.76 0.17 -1.36
CA GLY A 177 -19.79 -0.91 -2.35
C GLY A 177 -18.55 -1.81 -2.37
N ALA A 178 -17.67 -1.72 -1.37
CA ALA A 178 -16.58 -2.67 -1.22
C ALA A 178 -17.11 -4.11 -1.07
N ASP A 179 -16.44 -5.06 -1.71
CA ASP A 179 -16.76 -6.48 -1.63
C ASP A 179 -15.56 -7.26 -1.10
N PRO A 180 -15.63 -7.77 0.14
CA PRO A 180 -14.58 -8.60 0.72
C PRO A 180 -14.19 -9.80 -0.15
N ILE A 181 -15.10 -10.34 -0.98
CA ILE A 181 -14.78 -11.43 -1.90
C ILE A 181 -13.88 -10.94 -3.03
N ARG A 182 -14.16 -9.76 -3.61
CA ARG A 182 -13.29 -9.15 -4.64
C ARG A 182 -11.96 -8.76 -4.05
N VAL A 183 -11.96 -8.14 -2.87
CA VAL A 183 -10.74 -7.73 -2.17
C VAL A 183 -9.88 -8.95 -1.84
N LYS A 184 -10.46 -10.02 -1.29
CA LYS A 184 -9.72 -11.26 -1.01
C LYS A 184 -9.07 -11.84 -2.26
N LYS A 185 -9.73 -11.75 -3.42
CA LYS A 185 -9.16 -12.24 -4.69
C LYS A 185 -7.94 -11.46 -5.15
N LEU A 186 -7.75 -10.21 -4.72
CA LEU A 186 -6.56 -9.42 -5.05
C LEU A 186 -5.28 -10.00 -4.42
N PHE A 187 -5.41 -10.75 -3.32
CA PHE A 187 -4.29 -11.42 -2.64
C PHE A 187 -4.07 -12.86 -3.11
N SER A 188 -4.84 -13.33 -4.08
CA SER A 188 -4.68 -14.68 -4.62
C SER A 188 -3.41 -14.77 -5.45
N ASN A 189 -2.56 -15.76 -5.15
CA ASN A 189 -1.44 -16.09 -6.03
C ASN A 189 -1.83 -17.21 -7.00
N ASP A 190 -1.05 -17.36 -8.06
CA ASP A 190 -1.11 -18.55 -8.91
C ASP A 190 -0.57 -19.79 -8.19
N ILE A 191 -0.78 -20.95 -8.82
CA ILE A 191 -0.38 -22.25 -8.28
C ILE A 191 1.15 -22.38 -8.19
N GLU A 192 1.88 -21.70 -9.05
CA GLU A 192 3.34 -21.75 -9.10
C GLU A 192 3.93 -21.04 -7.88
N SER A 193 3.48 -19.81 -7.62
CA SER A 193 3.78 -19.03 -6.42
C SER A 193 3.40 -19.78 -5.13
N TYR A 194 2.27 -20.51 -5.14
CA TYR A 194 1.87 -21.36 -4.02
C TYR A 194 2.88 -22.51 -3.78
N HIS A 195 3.33 -23.17 -4.85
CA HIS A 195 4.36 -24.21 -4.74
C HIS A 195 5.71 -23.65 -4.27
N GLU A 196 6.11 -22.49 -4.78
CA GLU A 196 7.35 -21.81 -4.35
C GLU A 196 7.28 -21.42 -2.87
N ARG A 197 6.16 -20.85 -2.41
CA ARG A 197 5.96 -20.52 -0.99
C ARG A 197 6.09 -21.75 -0.10
N ASN A 198 5.44 -22.86 -0.47
CA ASN A 198 5.52 -24.10 0.30
C ASN A 198 6.95 -24.65 0.35
N ARG A 199 7.72 -24.57 -0.74
CA ARG A 199 9.15 -24.97 -0.72
C ARG A 199 9.96 -24.16 0.29
N ILE A 200 9.69 -22.85 0.40
CA ILE A 200 10.35 -21.99 1.39
C ILE A 200 9.93 -22.39 2.81
N VAL A 201 8.63 -22.60 3.05
CA VAL A 201 8.12 -23.02 4.36
C VAL A 201 8.70 -24.39 4.76
N ASP A 202 8.78 -25.33 3.84
CA ASP A 202 9.36 -26.66 4.03
C ASP A 202 10.87 -26.62 4.33
N SER A 203 11.58 -25.62 3.78
CA SER A 203 13.02 -25.44 4.04
C SER A 203 13.31 -24.87 5.43
N ALA A 204 12.29 -24.38 6.14
CA ALA A 204 12.45 -23.70 7.41
C ALA A 204 13.11 -24.58 8.49
N ARG A 205 13.90 -23.93 9.34
CA ARG A 205 14.53 -24.52 10.52
C ARG A 205 14.17 -23.69 11.74
N LYS A 206 13.84 -24.37 12.83
CA LYS A 206 13.56 -23.72 14.11
C LYS A 206 14.87 -23.43 14.86
N TYR A 207 15.05 -22.19 15.31
CA TYR A 207 16.17 -21.77 16.14
C TYR A 207 15.69 -20.74 17.18
N LYS A 208 15.82 -21.06 18.48
CA LYS A 208 15.41 -20.18 19.60
C LYS A 208 14.01 -19.58 19.43
N ASN A 209 13.01 -20.43 19.23
CA ASN A 209 11.62 -20.05 18.91
C ASN A 209 11.44 -19.20 17.64
N CYS A 210 12.47 -18.98 16.83
CA CYS A 210 12.34 -18.37 15.51
C CYS A 210 12.26 -19.46 14.43
N ALA A 211 11.48 -19.24 13.39
CA ALA A 211 11.55 -20.00 12.14
C ALA A 211 12.43 -19.26 11.14
N ILE A 212 13.42 -19.94 10.57
CA ILE A 212 14.37 -19.36 9.61
C ILE A 212 14.32 -20.21 8.35
N ALA A 213 14.00 -19.60 7.21
CA ALA A 213 14.00 -20.24 5.90
C ALA A 213 14.91 -19.47 4.92
N VAL A 214 15.48 -20.19 3.96
CA VAL A 214 16.21 -19.61 2.83
C VAL A 214 15.46 -19.99 1.57
N ALA A 215 15.10 -18.98 0.78
CA ALA A 215 14.45 -19.14 -0.50
C ALA A 215 15.52 -19.34 -1.58
N ASP A 216 15.76 -20.59 -1.94
CA ASP A 216 16.66 -20.97 -3.05
C ASP A 216 15.87 -21.09 -4.36
N VAL A 217 15.10 -20.04 -4.68
CA VAL A 217 14.22 -20.00 -5.85
C VAL A 217 14.39 -18.67 -6.55
N GLU A 218 14.74 -18.71 -7.84
CA GLU A 218 14.71 -17.52 -8.69
C GLU A 218 13.28 -17.30 -9.19
N SER A 219 12.59 -16.33 -8.60
CA SER A 219 11.23 -15.96 -8.97
C SER A 219 11.13 -14.44 -9.13
N LYS A 220 10.37 -13.98 -10.13
CA LYS A 220 10.15 -12.53 -10.33
C LYS A 220 9.39 -11.90 -9.17
N ASP A 221 8.60 -12.70 -8.47
CA ASP A 221 7.79 -12.26 -7.33
C ASP A 221 8.37 -12.79 -6.00
N ILE A 222 9.67 -13.14 -5.96
CA ILE A 222 10.34 -13.71 -4.78
C ILE A 222 10.15 -12.87 -3.50
N ARG A 223 10.09 -11.54 -3.63
CA ARG A 223 9.82 -10.63 -2.51
C ARG A 223 8.44 -10.88 -1.90
N LEU A 224 7.42 -10.98 -2.74
CA LEU A 224 6.03 -11.20 -2.32
C LEU A 224 5.89 -12.61 -1.72
N ILE A 225 6.42 -13.62 -2.42
CA ILE A 225 6.36 -15.03 -1.99
C ILE A 225 7.09 -15.22 -0.65
N SER A 226 8.25 -14.59 -0.48
CA SER A 226 9.02 -14.65 0.77
C SER A 226 8.31 -13.96 1.93
N ALA A 227 7.65 -12.81 1.70
CA ALA A 227 6.86 -12.13 2.72
C ALA A 227 5.70 -13.02 3.20
N GLN A 228 4.99 -13.65 2.26
CA GLN A 228 3.90 -14.57 2.59
C GLN A 228 4.39 -15.84 3.31
N ALA A 229 5.52 -16.40 2.90
CA ALA A 229 6.13 -17.53 3.60
C ALA A 229 6.49 -17.17 5.05
N ALA A 230 7.02 -15.96 5.27
CA ALA A 230 7.30 -15.46 6.62
C ALA A 230 6.02 -15.37 7.46
N ASP A 231 4.93 -14.86 6.90
CA ASP A 231 3.63 -14.80 7.57
C ASP A 231 3.07 -16.18 7.90
N GLU A 232 3.20 -17.14 6.99
CA GLU A 232 2.75 -18.52 7.20
C GLU A 232 3.56 -19.20 8.32
N LEU A 233 4.88 -18.99 8.36
CA LEU A 233 5.74 -19.52 9.43
C LEU A 233 5.37 -19.01 10.83
N LEU A 234 4.82 -17.80 10.95
CA LEU A 234 4.33 -17.26 12.23
C LEU A 234 3.09 -17.98 12.75
N THR A 235 2.38 -18.73 11.90
CA THR A 235 1.20 -19.51 12.33
C THR A 235 1.59 -20.84 13.01
N ILE A 236 2.87 -21.24 12.93
CA ILE A 236 3.37 -22.48 13.49
C ILE A 236 3.49 -22.37 15.02
N SER A 237 2.95 -23.37 15.74
CA SER A 237 2.99 -23.38 17.20
C SER A 237 4.43 -23.32 17.75
N GLY A 238 4.65 -22.39 18.67
CA GLY A 238 5.96 -22.16 19.30
C GLY A 238 6.97 -21.44 18.41
N VAL A 239 6.50 -20.75 17.36
CA VAL A 239 7.28 -19.77 16.60
C VAL A 239 6.87 -18.37 17.05
N ASP A 240 7.81 -17.64 17.65
CA ASP A 240 7.63 -16.27 18.12
C ASP A 240 8.01 -15.24 17.04
N ALA A 241 8.87 -15.62 16.09
CA ALA A 241 9.32 -14.79 14.98
C ALA A 241 9.69 -15.62 13.75
N SER A 242 9.57 -15.06 12.55
CA SER A 242 9.96 -15.71 11.29
C SER A 242 10.91 -14.85 10.47
N PHE A 243 11.82 -15.50 9.76
CA PHE A 243 12.79 -14.88 8.88
C PHE A 243 12.88 -15.69 7.59
N VAL A 244 12.67 -15.04 6.45
CA VAL A 244 12.86 -15.63 5.13
C VAL A 244 13.93 -14.83 4.41
N ILE A 245 15.02 -15.50 4.04
CA ILE A 245 16.18 -14.89 3.37
C ILE A 245 16.11 -15.25 1.89
N PHE A 246 16.22 -14.27 1.00
CA PHE A 246 16.16 -14.45 -0.44
C PHE A 246 17.13 -13.50 -1.13
N THR A 247 17.65 -13.91 -2.28
CA THR A 247 18.50 -13.07 -3.13
C THR A 247 17.68 -12.12 -3.99
N LEU A 248 18.13 -10.88 -4.10
CA LEU A 248 17.55 -9.87 -4.99
C LEU A 248 18.67 -9.25 -5.85
N GLY A 249 18.90 -9.83 -7.03
CA GLY A 249 20.07 -9.49 -7.85
C GLY A 249 21.37 -9.92 -7.15
N ASP A 250 22.38 -9.04 -7.13
CA ASP A 250 23.67 -9.29 -6.46
C ASP A 250 23.64 -9.03 -4.94
N ALA A 251 22.49 -8.64 -4.38
CA ALA A 251 22.32 -8.41 -2.95
C ALA A 251 21.55 -9.58 -2.31
N VAL A 252 22.08 -10.07 -1.18
CA VAL A 252 21.41 -11.02 -0.26
C VAL A 252 20.72 -10.23 0.83
#